data_AF-A0A820TRM0-F1
#
_entry.id   AF-A0A820TRM0-F1
#
_cell.length_a   1.000
_cell.length_b   1.000
_cell.length_c   1.000
_cell.angle_alpha   90.00
_cell.angle_beta   90.00
_cell.angle_gamma   90.00
#
_symmetry.space_group_name_H-M   'P 1'
#
loop_
_entity.id
_entity.type
_entity.pdbx_description
1 polymer ?
#
loop_
_entity_poly.entity_id
_entity_poly.type
_entity_poly.pdbx_seq_one_letter_code
_entity_poly.pdbx_strand_id
1 'polypeptide(L)'
;GNTAPLLKTMLAESSMSDITFKKENTFCFDSESFRYLVALENRIPFTLNEKREYELSWSTSAKEATRLIDYIRTNHTSSPICSGFQSMKQAQFEISSMIRPILETIRNTLRNIILCKMNQSNISIELYPKHVLNPAAKCFSCHPPTINLSQFWIALDVPHQFKNKCHTCSCAADRHAPIDYVLEYKSIGRSPTYHLNEMNEMLHRIYFASAELSLFLIHGACSTNDDLFILGFKQMIMNEKNICAEQQSNKMNIQLVTELEKAQYEYEQRIRDVASDHRTKTLANIYEQMRQIRNYPQINEQMIAIEQGQRAIMKQNEIVV
;
A
#
# COMPACT_ATOMS: atom_id res chain seq x y z
N GLY A 1 -34.79 -14.25 -5.39
CA GLY A 1 -33.55 -15.02 -5.20
C GLY A 1 -33.47 -15.55 -3.78
N ASN A 2 -32.71 -16.62 -3.57
CA ASN A 2 -32.60 -17.30 -2.26
C ASN A 2 -31.79 -16.53 -1.21
N THR A 3 -31.18 -15.40 -1.59
CA THR A 3 -30.34 -14.57 -0.71
C THR A 3 -31.13 -13.65 0.22
N ALA A 4 -32.36 -13.26 -0.15
CA ALA A 4 -33.15 -12.30 0.62
C ALA A 4 -33.54 -12.78 2.04
N PRO A 5 -33.93 -14.06 2.27
CA PRO A 5 -34.16 -14.57 3.62
C PRO A 5 -32.91 -14.50 4.51
N LEU A 6 -31.74 -14.87 3.98
CA LEU A 6 -30.47 -14.81 4.72
C LEU A 6 -30.11 -13.37 5.10
N LEU A 7 -30.25 -12.42 4.17
CA LEU A 7 -29.97 -11.00 4.44
C LEU A 7 -30.87 -10.43 5.54
N LYS A 8 -32.14 -10.85 5.60
CA LYS A 8 -33.06 -10.45 6.67
C LYS A 8 -32.61 -10.98 8.03
N THR A 9 -32.18 -12.25 8.09
CA THR A 9 -31.63 -12.84 9.31
C THR A 9 -30.36 -12.11 9.75
N MET A 10 -29.42 -11.88 8.84
CA MET A 10 -28.17 -11.16 9.13
C MET A 10 -28.42 -9.74 9.63
N LEU A 11 -29.40 -9.02 9.06
CA LEU A 11 -29.77 -7.68 9.53
C LEU A 11 -30.40 -7.73 10.92
N ALA A 12 -31.28 -8.69 11.18
CA ALA A 12 -31.91 -8.87 12.49
C ALA A 12 -30.92 -9.27 13.59
N GLU A 13 -29.86 -10.00 13.24
CA GLU A 13 -28.77 -10.38 14.15
C GLU A 13 -27.72 -9.28 14.32
N SER A 14 -27.70 -8.27 13.44
CA SER A 14 -26.76 -7.16 13.50
C SER A 14 -27.19 -6.11 14.54
N SER A 15 -26.22 -5.41 15.13
CA SER A 15 -26.47 -4.24 16.00
C SER A 15 -26.91 -2.99 15.23
N MET A 16 -27.15 -3.08 13.91
CA MET A 16 -27.53 -1.96 13.06
C MET A 16 -29.05 -1.85 12.96
N SER A 17 -29.69 -1.38 14.04
CA SER A 17 -31.16 -1.21 14.14
C SER A 17 -31.77 -0.30 13.07
N ASP A 18 -30.96 0.58 12.49
CA ASP A 18 -31.45 1.66 11.62
C ASP A 18 -31.55 1.24 10.14
N ILE A 19 -30.99 0.08 9.77
CA ILE A 19 -31.01 -0.43 8.39
C ILE A 19 -32.18 -1.41 8.24
N THR A 20 -33.29 -0.91 7.70
CA THR A 20 -34.47 -1.73 7.41
C THR A 20 -34.37 -2.43 6.05
N PHE A 21 -34.74 -3.70 5.95
CA PHE A 21 -34.78 -4.41 4.66
C PHE A 21 -36.05 -4.02 3.89
N LYS A 22 -35.95 -3.08 2.95
CA LYS A 22 -37.08 -2.62 2.12
C LYS A 22 -36.77 -2.77 0.64
N LYS A 23 -37.80 -2.70 -0.21
CA LYS A 23 -37.62 -2.82 -1.66
C LYS A 23 -36.77 -1.66 -2.19
N GLU A 24 -36.91 -0.47 -1.62
CA GLU A 24 -36.26 0.75 -2.10
C GLU A 24 -34.75 0.72 -1.88
N ASN A 25 -34.26 0.04 -0.83
CA ASN A 25 -32.84 -0.03 -0.46
C ASN A 25 -32.22 -1.43 -0.62
N THR A 26 -32.94 -2.36 -1.25
CA THR A 26 -32.44 -3.70 -1.58
C THR A 26 -32.24 -3.78 -3.08
N PHE A 27 -31.05 -4.13 -3.56
CA PHE A 27 -30.71 -4.21 -4.99
C PHE A 27 -30.29 -5.62 -5.35
N CYS A 28 -30.82 -6.15 -6.45
CA CYS A 28 -30.57 -7.53 -6.85
C CYS A 28 -29.81 -7.57 -8.18
N PHE A 29 -28.52 -7.92 -8.11
CA PHE A 29 -27.69 -8.09 -9.28
C PHE A 29 -27.66 -9.56 -9.69
N ASP A 30 -27.93 -9.81 -10.95
CA ASP A 30 -27.73 -11.11 -11.56
C ASP A 30 -26.31 -11.21 -12.16
N SER A 31 -25.60 -12.27 -11.79
CA SER A 31 -24.21 -12.52 -12.21
C SER A 31 -24.09 -13.17 -13.58
N GLU A 32 -25.18 -13.67 -14.15
CA GLU A 32 -25.14 -14.45 -15.39
C GLU A 32 -24.63 -13.64 -16.59
N SER A 33 -24.87 -12.33 -16.60
CA SER A 33 -24.32 -11.44 -17.63
C SER A 33 -22.79 -11.34 -17.63
N PHE A 34 -22.12 -11.34 -16.46
CA PHE A 34 -20.66 -11.37 -16.38
C PHE A 34 -20.10 -12.74 -16.82
N ARG A 35 -20.77 -13.83 -16.43
CA ARG A 35 -20.40 -15.19 -16.85
C ARG A 35 -20.49 -15.35 -18.36
N TYR A 36 -21.54 -14.78 -18.97
CA TYR A 36 -21.72 -14.77 -20.41
C TYR A 36 -20.59 -14.05 -21.14
N LEU A 37 -20.16 -12.87 -20.68
CA LEU A 37 -19.03 -12.14 -21.28
C LEU A 37 -17.73 -12.95 -21.26
N VAL A 38 -17.41 -13.57 -20.12
CA VAL A 38 -16.22 -14.44 -19.99
C VAL A 38 -16.33 -15.65 -20.93
N ALA A 39 -17.50 -16.27 -21.02
CA ALA A 39 -17.71 -17.42 -21.90
C ALA A 39 -17.62 -17.05 -23.39
N LEU A 40 -18.08 -15.87 -23.79
CA LEU A 40 -17.88 -15.33 -25.14
C LEU A 40 -16.40 -15.12 -25.46
N GLU A 41 -15.62 -14.55 -24.52
CA GLU A 41 -14.17 -14.39 -24.67
C GLU A 41 -13.47 -15.74 -24.88
N ASN A 42 -13.94 -16.78 -24.18
CA ASN A 42 -13.45 -18.15 -24.31
C ASN A 42 -14.07 -18.94 -25.48
N ARG A 43 -14.84 -18.27 -26.36
CA ARG A 43 -15.47 -18.86 -27.55
C ARG A 43 -16.39 -20.04 -27.25
N ILE A 44 -17.03 -20.05 -26.09
CA ILE A 44 -18.02 -21.06 -25.72
C ILE A 44 -19.31 -20.80 -26.54
N PRO A 45 -19.82 -21.81 -27.27
CA PRO A 45 -21.03 -21.64 -28.06
C PRO A 45 -22.27 -21.61 -27.17
N PHE A 46 -23.26 -20.80 -27.58
CA PHE A 46 -24.54 -20.67 -26.91
C PHE A 46 -25.69 -20.81 -27.89
N THR A 47 -26.76 -21.46 -27.44
CA THR A 47 -28.04 -21.49 -28.12
C THR A 47 -28.68 -20.09 -28.13
N LEU A 48 -29.63 -19.87 -29.04
CA LEU A 48 -30.39 -18.61 -29.09
C LEU A 48 -31.18 -18.33 -27.80
N ASN A 49 -31.63 -19.37 -27.10
CA ASN A 49 -32.38 -19.22 -25.85
C ASN A 49 -31.47 -18.76 -24.71
N GLU A 50 -30.30 -19.39 -24.55
CA GLU A 50 -29.32 -18.99 -23.54
C GLU A 50 -28.88 -17.53 -23.74
N LYS A 51 -28.63 -17.11 -25.00
CA LYS A 51 -28.28 -15.71 -25.30
C LYS A 51 -29.35 -14.72 -24.83
N ARG A 52 -30.64 -15.03 -25.05
CA ARG A 52 -31.75 -14.17 -24.60
C ARG A 52 -31.84 -14.12 -23.07
N GLU A 53 -31.58 -15.23 -22.39
CA GLU A 53 -31.55 -15.25 -20.92
C GLU A 53 -30.43 -14.36 -20.38
N TYR A 54 -29.23 -14.40 -20.99
CA TYR A 54 -28.13 -13.53 -20.61
C TYR A 54 -28.39 -12.05 -20.92
N GLU A 55 -29.03 -11.73 -22.06
CA GLU A 55 -29.44 -10.36 -22.40
C GLU A 55 -30.48 -9.81 -21.41
N LEU A 56 -31.43 -10.65 -20.99
CA LEU A 56 -32.43 -10.30 -19.99
C LEU A 56 -31.79 -10.09 -18.61
N SER A 57 -30.86 -10.96 -18.24
CA SER A 57 -30.04 -10.86 -17.03
C SER A 57 -29.27 -9.53 -17.00
N TRP A 58 -28.55 -9.20 -18.09
CA TRP A 58 -27.82 -7.94 -18.22
C TRP A 58 -28.74 -6.74 -18.09
N SER A 59 -29.86 -6.74 -18.81
CA SER A 59 -30.82 -5.64 -18.79
C SER A 59 -31.40 -5.42 -17.39
N THR A 60 -31.62 -6.49 -16.64
CA THR A 60 -32.12 -6.44 -15.26
C THR A 60 -31.04 -5.87 -14.32
N SER A 61 -29.81 -6.39 -14.38
CA SER A 61 -28.69 -5.89 -13.59
C SER A 61 -28.34 -4.44 -13.88
N ALA A 62 -28.40 -4.01 -15.15
CA ALA A 62 -28.16 -2.62 -15.54
C ALA A 62 -29.24 -1.68 -14.97
N LYS A 63 -30.52 -2.07 -15.02
CA LYS A 63 -31.61 -1.30 -14.40
C LYS A 63 -31.45 -1.22 -12.88
N GLU A 64 -31.07 -2.31 -12.23
CA GLU A 64 -30.83 -2.35 -10.79
C GLU A 64 -29.60 -1.52 -10.38
N ALA A 65 -28.55 -1.48 -11.22
CA ALA A 65 -27.40 -0.59 -11.03
C ALA A 65 -27.81 0.88 -11.10
N THR A 66 -28.58 1.27 -12.11
CA THR A 66 -29.12 2.64 -12.21
C THR A 66 -29.98 2.97 -10.99
N ARG A 67 -30.84 2.04 -10.55
CA ARG A 67 -31.67 2.22 -9.35
C ARG A 67 -30.84 2.41 -8.09
N LEU A 68 -29.74 1.68 -7.94
CA LEU A 68 -28.79 1.85 -6.84
C LEU A 68 -28.15 3.23 -6.87
N ILE A 69 -27.64 3.66 -8.04
CA ILE A 69 -27.01 4.98 -8.18
C ILE A 69 -28.02 6.09 -7.88
N ASP A 70 -29.24 5.99 -8.39
CA ASP A 70 -30.31 6.95 -8.12
C ASP A 70 -30.72 6.97 -6.65
N TYR A 71 -30.81 5.81 -6.01
CA TYR A 71 -31.07 5.70 -4.58
C TYR A 71 -29.96 6.39 -3.77
N ILE A 72 -28.69 6.16 -4.11
CA ILE A 72 -27.55 6.83 -3.46
C ILE A 72 -27.65 8.34 -3.66
N ARG A 73 -27.87 8.78 -4.89
CA ARG A 73 -27.96 10.21 -5.24
C ARG A 73 -29.12 10.91 -4.54
N THR A 74 -30.25 10.26 -4.34
CA THR A 74 -31.47 10.89 -3.79
C THR A 74 -31.55 10.79 -2.27
N ASN A 75 -31.06 9.70 -1.67
CA ASN A 75 -31.16 9.46 -0.23
C ASN A 75 -29.89 9.79 0.56
N HIS A 76 -28.76 10.05 -0.10
CA HIS A 76 -27.51 10.47 0.56
C HIS A 76 -27.08 11.91 0.24
N THR A 77 -27.94 12.75 -0.35
CA THR A 77 -27.64 14.16 -0.67
C THR A 77 -27.54 15.13 0.51
N SER A 78 -27.62 14.67 1.76
CA SER A 78 -27.50 15.54 2.94
C SER A 78 -26.69 14.92 4.08
N SER A 79 -25.72 14.09 3.76
CA SER A 79 -24.45 14.21 4.48
C SER A 79 -23.47 14.79 3.47
N PRO A 80 -22.62 15.76 3.83
CA PRO A 80 -21.39 15.92 3.06
C PRO A 80 -20.82 14.51 2.93
N ILE A 81 -20.15 14.21 1.82
CA ILE A 81 -19.09 13.20 1.87
C ILE A 81 -18.17 13.70 2.98
N CYS A 82 -18.46 13.27 4.20
CA CYS A 82 -17.92 13.88 5.39
C CYS A 82 -16.45 13.53 5.29
N SER A 83 -15.60 14.52 5.46
CA SER A 83 -14.13 14.44 5.45
C SER A 83 -13.61 13.55 6.60
N GLY A 84 -14.12 12.32 6.69
CA GLY A 84 -14.18 11.50 7.89
C GLY A 84 -14.92 10.16 7.74
N PHE A 85 -15.25 9.68 6.53
CA PHE A 85 -15.60 8.25 6.34
C PHE A 85 -14.37 7.37 6.59
N GLN A 86 -14.10 7.14 7.87
CA GLN A 86 -13.07 6.24 8.36
C GLN A 86 -13.66 4.83 8.31
N SER A 87 -13.19 4.00 7.37
CA SER A 87 -13.53 2.58 7.34
C SER A 87 -12.29 1.76 7.64
N MET A 88 -12.48 0.60 8.28
CA MET A 88 -11.37 -0.33 8.54
C MET A 88 -10.66 -0.72 7.25
N LYS A 89 -11.40 -0.94 6.17
CA LYS A 89 -10.83 -1.33 4.88
C LYS A 89 -10.01 -0.21 4.24
N GLN A 90 -10.49 1.03 4.33
CA GLN A 90 -9.75 2.21 3.87
C GLN A 90 -8.45 2.39 4.66
N ALA A 91 -8.51 2.27 5.99
CA ALA A 91 -7.30 2.31 6.83
C ALA A 91 -6.30 1.22 6.44
N GLN A 92 -6.75 -0.02 6.22
CA GLN A 92 -5.88 -1.11 5.76
C GLN A 92 -5.18 -0.79 4.43
N PHE A 93 -5.92 -0.27 3.45
CA PHE A 93 -5.36 0.11 2.15
C PHE A 93 -4.33 1.24 2.26
N GLU A 94 -4.65 2.27 3.02
CA GLU A 94 -3.75 3.41 3.23
C GLU A 94 -2.49 3.01 3.99
N ILE A 95 -2.62 2.21 5.05
CA ILE A 95 -1.46 1.70 5.80
C ILE A 95 -0.57 0.90 4.84
N SER A 96 -1.15 -0.04 4.08
CA SER A 96 -0.41 -0.86 3.11
C SER A 96 0.37 0.00 2.11
N SER A 97 -0.23 1.09 1.64
CA SER A 97 0.40 2.06 0.73
C SER A 97 1.53 2.86 1.40
N MET A 98 1.47 3.06 2.72
CA MET A 98 2.48 3.79 3.51
C MET A 98 3.69 2.94 3.91
N ILE A 99 3.60 1.61 3.89
CA ILE A 99 4.68 0.71 4.36
C ILE A 99 6.01 1.00 3.65
N ARG A 100 6.00 1.03 2.32
CA ARG A 100 7.23 1.30 1.54
C ARG A 100 7.77 2.72 1.82
N PRO A 101 6.96 3.80 1.78
CA PRO A 101 7.40 5.13 2.18
C PRO A 101 8.08 5.18 3.56
N ILE A 102 7.48 4.54 4.56
CA ILE A 102 8.02 4.48 5.93
C ILE A 102 9.38 3.78 5.94
N LEU A 103 9.46 2.59 5.34
CA LEU A 103 10.66 1.78 5.32
C LEU A 103 11.81 2.46 4.56
N GLU A 104 11.52 3.08 3.43
CA GLU A 104 12.53 3.82 2.65
C GLU A 104 13.03 5.07 3.39
N THR A 105 12.14 5.76 4.13
CA THR A 105 12.53 6.83 5.04
C THR A 105 13.45 6.30 6.14
N ILE A 106 13.10 5.21 6.82
CA ILE A 106 13.97 4.58 7.84
C ILE A 106 15.36 4.29 7.27
N ARG A 107 15.41 3.61 6.11
CA ARG A 107 16.67 3.26 5.43
C ARG A 107 17.53 4.49 5.16
N ASN A 108 16.93 5.54 4.62
CA ASN A 108 17.65 6.74 4.26
C ASN A 108 18.11 7.55 5.49
N THR A 109 17.29 7.62 6.53
CA THR A 109 17.67 8.24 7.80
C THR A 109 18.87 7.52 8.42
N LEU A 110 18.90 6.19 8.41
CA LEU A 110 20.04 5.42 8.91
C LEU A 110 21.32 5.69 8.11
N ARG A 111 21.24 5.80 6.78
CA ARG A 111 22.39 6.24 5.95
C ARG A 111 22.93 7.60 6.41
N ASN A 112 22.05 8.58 6.60
CA ASN A 112 22.43 9.92 7.04
C ASN A 112 22.99 9.93 8.47
N ILE A 113 22.45 9.11 9.38
CA ILE A 113 23.01 8.92 10.72
C ILE A 113 24.45 8.37 10.63
N ILE A 114 24.70 7.39 9.75
CA ILE A 114 26.04 6.81 9.55
C ILE A 114 27.00 7.88 9.00
N LEU A 115 26.59 8.67 8.00
CA LEU A 115 27.39 9.78 7.47
C LEU A 115 27.75 10.80 8.58
N CYS A 116 26.78 11.18 9.42
CA CYS A 116 27.01 12.07 10.55
C CYS A 116 28.01 11.48 11.55
N LYS A 117 27.87 10.20 11.92
CA LYS A 117 28.78 9.51 12.86
C LYS A 117 30.22 9.39 12.32
N MET A 118 30.40 9.37 11.01
CA MET A 118 31.70 9.26 10.33
C MET A 118 32.35 10.61 10.02
N ASN A 119 31.93 11.70 10.68
CA ASN A 119 32.38 13.07 10.47
C ASN A 119 32.19 13.58 9.02
N GLN A 120 31.23 13.02 8.28
CA GLN A 120 30.78 13.53 6.99
C GLN A 120 29.52 14.39 7.16
N SER A 121 29.48 15.18 8.24
CA SER A 121 28.31 15.96 8.67
C SER A 121 27.81 16.97 7.63
N ASN A 122 28.62 17.27 6.60
CA ASN A 122 28.27 18.22 5.53
C ASN A 122 27.58 17.57 4.33
N ILE A 123 27.36 16.25 4.34
CA ILE A 123 26.77 15.52 3.23
C ILE A 123 25.55 14.74 3.73
N SER A 124 24.42 14.92 3.07
CA SER A 124 23.22 14.10 3.26
C SER A 124 22.78 13.47 1.94
N ILE A 125 22.10 12.34 2.05
CA ILE A 125 21.40 11.69 0.95
C ILE A 125 19.91 12.04 1.08
N GLU A 126 19.34 12.62 0.04
CA GLU A 126 17.92 12.93 -0.07
C GLU A 126 17.22 12.00 -1.08
N LEU A 127 15.95 11.70 -0.77
CA LEU A 127 15.05 10.89 -1.59
C LEU A 127 14.21 11.80 -2.48
N TYR A 128 14.09 11.47 -3.76
CA TYR A 128 13.25 12.17 -4.72
C TYR A 128 12.30 11.18 -5.38
N PRO A 129 11.07 11.02 -4.85
CA PRO A 129 10.10 10.09 -5.43
C PRO A 129 9.55 10.63 -6.75
N LYS A 130 9.50 9.77 -7.76
CA LYS A 130 8.85 10.04 -9.05
C LYS A 130 7.75 9.01 -9.29
N HIS A 131 6.54 9.49 -9.50
CA HIS A 131 5.40 8.62 -9.78
C HIS A 131 5.61 7.86 -11.10
N VAL A 132 5.08 6.64 -11.19
CA VAL A 132 5.06 5.88 -12.44
C VAL A 132 3.77 6.17 -13.21
N LEU A 133 3.88 6.32 -14.53
CA LEU A 133 2.73 6.63 -15.40
C LEU A 133 1.94 5.39 -15.84
N ASN A 134 2.54 4.21 -15.73
CA ASN A 134 1.96 2.94 -16.15
C ASN A 134 2.03 1.95 -14.98
N PRO A 135 1.14 0.94 -14.92
CA PRO A 135 1.25 -0.16 -13.98
C PRO A 135 2.64 -0.78 -14.02
N ALA A 136 3.37 -0.63 -12.92
CA ALA A 136 4.72 -1.10 -12.78
C ALA A 136 4.85 -1.95 -11.51
N ALA A 137 5.81 -2.85 -11.53
CA ALA A 137 6.18 -3.64 -10.38
C ALA A 137 7.69 -3.62 -10.15
N LYS A 138 8.12 -3.84 -8.91
CA LYS A 138 9.50 -4.12 -8.57
C LYS A 138 9.68 -5.62 -8.46
N CYS A 139 10.67 -6.17 -9.16
CA CYS A 139 11.03 -7.58 -9.03
C CYS A 139 12.07 -7.75 -7.91
N PHE A 140 11.80 -8.65 -6.97
CA PHE A 140 12.72 -8.96 -5.87
C PHE A 140 13.80 -9.99 -6.21
N SER A 141 13.71 -10.60 -7.39
CA SER A 141 14.68 -11.60 -7.88
C SER A 141 15.66 -11.02 -8.92
N CYS A 142 15.37 -9.85 -9.46
CA CYS A 142 16.28 -9.18 -10.40
C CYS A 142 17.34 -8.39 -9.65
N HIS A 143 18.52 -8.26 -10.26
CA HIS A 143 19.63 -7.46 -9.75
C HIS A 143 19.52 -6.05 -10.34
N PRO A 144 19.02 -5.06 -9.57
CA PRO A 144 18.96 -3.69 -10.06
C PRO A 144 20.37 -3.09 -10.18
N PRO A 145 20.57 -2.12 -11.09
CA PRO A 145 21.82 -1.38 -11.15
C PRO A 145 22.03 -0.60 -9.84
N THR A 146 23.28 -0.53 -9.41
CA THR A 146 23.70 0.22 -8.22
C THR A 146 24.45 1.49 -8.61
N ILE A 147 24.24 2.56 -7.86
CA ILE A 147 25.02 3.80 -7.95
C ILE A 147 25.83 4.02 -6.68
N ASN A 148 27.03 4.61 -6.80
CA ASN A 148 27.78 5.08 -5.64
C ASN A 148 27.36 6.52 -5.32
N LEU A 149 26.81 6.75 -4.13
CA LEU A 149 26.39 8.05 -3.65
C LEU A 149 26.91 8.25 -2.23
N SER A 150 27.79 9.23 -2.03
CA SER A 150 28.35 9.56 -0.72
C SER A 150 28.92 8.33 0.01
N GLN A 151 29.66 7.48 -0.73
CA GLN A 151 30.28 6.23 -0.26
C GLN A 151 29.29 5.08 0.03
N PHE A 152 27.99 5.27 -0.16
CA PHE A 152 27.02 4.18 -0.20
C PHE A 152 26.84 3.69 -1.63
N TRP A 153 26.81 2.37 -1.80
CA TRP A 153 26.21 1.79 -2.99
C TRP A 153 24.69 1.66 -2.77
N ILE A 154 23.90 2.19 -3.70
CA ILE A 154 22.43 2.21 -3.61
C ILE A 154 21.87 1.53 -4.84
N ALA A 155 21.09 0.47 -4.63
CA ALA A 155 20.28 -0.17 -5.66
C ALA A 155 19.15 0.75 -6.11
N LEU A 156 19.07 1.01 -7.42
CA LEU A 156 18.01 1.82 -8.02
C LEU A 156 16.73 1.03 -8.22
N ASP A 157 15.59 1.72 -8.23
CA ASP A 157 14.34 1.11 -8.64
C ASP A 157 14.29 0.94 -10.17
N VAL A 158 14.12 -0.31 -10.62
CA VAL A 158 13.87 -0.62 -12.04
C VAL A 158 12.41 -1.03 -12.18
N PRO A 159 11.55 -0.17 -12.75
CA PRO A 159 10.15 -0.50 -12.94
C PRO A 159 10.00 -1.59 -13.99
N HIS A 160 9.39 -2.71 -13.61
CA HIS A 160 9.01 -3.77 -14.53
C HIS A 160 7.60 -3.51 -15.04
N GLN A 161 7.40 -3.57 -16.35
CA GLN A 161 6.07 -3.43 -16.94
C GLN A 161 5.27 -4.71 -16.72
N PHE A 162 4.07 -4.55 -16.15
CA PHE A 162 3.21 -5.67 -15.76
C PHE A 162 1.80 -5.50 -16.33
N LYS A 163 1.41 -6.38 -17.26
CA LYS A 163 0.05 -6.43 -17.81
C LYS A 163 -0.67 -7.75 -17.49
N ASN A 164 0.06 -8.86 -17.52
CA ASN A 164 -0.38 -10.23 -17.14
C ASN A 164 0.81 -11.12 -16.77
N LYS A 165 1.97 -10.85 -17.36
CA LYS A 165 3.28 -11.38 -17.01
C LYS A 165 4.27 -10.22 -16.98
N CYS A 166 5.41 -10.42 -16.32
CA CYS A 166 6.50 -9.46 -16.43
C CYS A 166 7.05 -9.46 -17.86
N HIS A 167 7.14 -8.29 -18.49
CA HIS A 167 7.77 -8.14 -19.81
C HIS A 167 9.26 -7.78 -19.73
N THR A 168 9.73 -7.46 -18.53
CA THR A 168 11.11 -7.01 -18.27
C THR A 168 12.02 -8.16 -17.83
N CYS A 169 11.48 -9.21 -17.20
CA CYS A 169 12.25 -10.38 -16.78
C CYS A 169 11.43 -11.67 -16.85
N SER A 170 12.12 -12.81 -16.73
CA SER A 170 11.52 -14.16 -16.71
C SER A 170 11.14 -14.64 -15.30
N CYS A 171 11.13 -13.76 -14.30
CA CYS A 171 10.81 -14.16 -12.92
C CYS A 171 9.30 -14.42 -12.75
N ALA A 172 8.96 -15.29 -11.80
CA ALA A 172 7.57 -15.58 -11.47
C ALA A 172 6.81 -14.35 -10.95
N ALA A 173 5.50 -14.32 -11.14
CA ALA A 173 4.64 -13.17 -10.81
C ALA A 173 4.64 -12.84 -9.31
N ASP A 174 4.74 -13.87 -8.46
CA ASP A 174 4.85 -13.76 -7.00
C ASP A 174 6.16 -13.09 -6.52
N ARG A 175 7.14 -12.93 -7.41
CA ARG A 175 8.38 -12.18 -7.17
C ARG A 175 8.28 -10.70 -7.51
N HIS A 176 7.09 -10.22 -7.84
CA HIS A 176 6.84 -8.84 -8.23
C HIS A 176 5.87 -8.18 -7.25
N ALA A 177 6.27 -7.03 -6.68
CA ALA A 177 5.35 -6.17 -5.93
C ALA A 177 4.98 -4.94 -6.78
N PRO A 178 3.71 -4.54 -6.84
CA PRO A 178 3.32 -3.31 -7.51
C PRO A 178 4.04 -2.10 -6.89
N ILE A 179 4.37 -1.12 -7.73
CA ILE A 179 4.96 0.15 -7.30
C ILE A 179 4.24 1.33 -7.96
N ASP A 180 3.93 2.35 -7.16
CA ASP A 180 3.33 3.60 -7.66
C ASP A 180 4.37 4.70 -7.93
N TYR A 181 5.62 4.49 -7.47
CA TYR A 181 6.72 5.43 -7.63
C TYR A 181 8.09 4.73 -7.65
N VAL A 182 9.07 5.42 -8.22
CA VAL A 182 10.49 5.08 -8.17
C VAL A 182 11.24 6.12 -7.35
N LEU A 183 12.30 5.71 -6.65
CA LEU A 183 13.15 6.61 -5.88
C LEU A 183 14.40 7.00 -6.67
N GLU A 184 14.62 8.31 -6.78
CA GLU A 184 15.91 8.88 -7.13
C GLU A 184 16.65 9.39 -5.89
N TYR A 185 17.97 9.41 -5.96
CA TYR A 185 18.83 9.78 -4.84
C TYR A 185 19.76 10.91 -5.25
N LYS A 186 19.95 11.89 -4.36
CA LYS A 186 20.93 12.96 -4.55
C LYS A 186 21.74 13.19 -3.29
N SER A 187 23.04 13.43 -3.48
CA SER A 187 23.93 13.89 -2.43
C SER A 187 23.86 15.41 -2.36
N ILE A 188 23.58 15.96 -1.18
CA ILE A 188 23.47 17.39 -0.97
C ILE A 188 24.53 17.84 0.03
N GLY A 189 25.31 18.84 -0.38
CA GLY A 189 26.24 19.55 0.49
C GLY A 189 25.48 20.55 1.34
N ARG A 190 25.11 20.17 2.57
CA ARG A 190 24.46 21.08 3.54
C ARG A 190 25.08 20.86 4.91
N SER A 191 25.23 21.95 5.67
CA SER A 191 25.30 21.87 7.14
C SER A 191 24.05 21.13 7.62
N PRO A 192 24.14 20.12 8.51
CA PRO A 192 23.03 19.23 8.78
C PRO A 192 21.92 20.05 9.43
N THR A 193 20.86 20.29 8.66
CA THR A 193 19.63 20.91 9.16
C THR A 193 18.89 19.99 10.13
N TYR A 194 19.28 18.71 10.18
CA TYR A 194 18.81 17.74 11.16
C TYR A 194 19.95 17.34 12.09
N HIS A 195 19.79 17.63 13.36
CA HIS A 195 20.71 17.15 14.39
C HIS A 195 20.58 15.62 14.51
N LEU A 196 21.69 14.92 14.78
CA LEU A 196 21.71 13.45 14.98
C LEU A 196 20.60 12.98 15.95
N ASN A 197 20.32 13.78 16.99
CA ASN A 197 19.26 13.51 17.96
C ASN A 197 17.86 13.54 17.33
N GLU A 198 17.58 14.51 16.47
CA GLU A 198 16.27 14.63 15.80
C GLU A 198 16.01 13.45 14.87
N MET A 199 17.03 12.96 14.16
CA MET A 199 16.91 11.77 13.32
C MET A 199 16.62 10.52 14.15
N ASN A 200 17.28 10.36 15.30
CA ASN A 200 17.01 9.23 16.20
C ASN A 200 15.61 9.31 16.82
N GLU A 201 15.17 10.50 17.24
CA GLU A 201 13.81 10.71 17.76
C GLU A 201 12.74 10.43 16.69
N MET A 202 12.98 10.86 15.45
CA MET A 202 12.11 10.55 14.32
C MET A 202 12.01 9.03 14.10
N LEU A 203 13.13 8.32 14.07
CA LEU A 203 13.14 6.86 13.90
C LEU A 203 12.36 6.16 15.03
N HIS A 204 12.57 6.56 16.28
CA HIS A 204 11.85 6.00 17.42
C HIS A 204 10.34 6.16 17.29
N ARG A 205 9.86 7.37 16.91
CA ARG A 205 8.44 7.65 16.66
C ARG A 205 7.90 6.82 15.50
N ILE A 206 8.66 6.70 14.41
CA ILE A 206 8.28 5.89 13.25
C ILE A 206 8.16 4.41 13.64
N TYR A 207 9.09 3.85 14.41
CA TYR A 207 9.02 2.44 14.84
C TYR A 207 7.79 2.18 15.70
N PHE A 208 7.51 3.08 16.65
CA PHE A 208 6.33 2.97 17.50
C PHE A 208 5.04 2.99 16.68
N ALA A 209 4.91 3.98 15.79
CA ALA A 209 3.71 4.11 14.98
C ALA A 209 3.57 2.93 13.99
N SER A 210 4.67 2.47 13.39
CA SER A 210 4.68 1.28 12.50
C SER A 210 4.18 0.02 13.23
N ALA A 211 4.59 -0.16 14.49
CA ALA A 211 4.14 -1.30 15.29
C ALA A 211 2.63 -1.26 15.55
N GLU A 212 2.08 -0.09 15.89
CA GLU A 212 0.63 0.09 16.06
C GLU A 212 -0.14 -0.17 14.76
N LEU A 213 0.36 0.35 13.63
CA LEU A 213 -0.25 0.13 12.32
C LEU A 213 -0.21 -1.35 11.91
N SER A 214 0.88 -2.05 12.19
CA SER A 214 1.00 -3.48 11.89
C SER A 214 0.03 -4.33 12.70
N LEU A 215 -0.07 -4.09 14.01
CA LEU A 215 -1.04 -4.81 14.85
C LEU A 215 -2.48 -4.56 14.38
N PHE A 216 -2.79 -3.34 13.93
CA PHE A 216 -4.09 -3.06 13.31
C PHE A 216 -4.32 -3.89 12.03
N LEU A 217 -3.31 -4.04 11.18
CA LEU A 217 -3.40 -4.89 9.99
C LEU A 217 -3.60 -6.38 10.34
N ILE A 218 -2.85 -6.89 11.32
CA ILE A 218 -2.87 -8.29 11.75
C ILE A 218 -4.22 -8.66 12.42
N HIS A 219 -4.83 -7.74 13.16
CA HIS A 219 -6.09 -7.99 13.86
C HIS A 219 -7.34 -7.63 13.05
N GLY A 220 -7.20 -7.00 11.87
CA GLY A 220 -8.32 -6.69 10.99
C GLY A 220 -8.92 -7.94 10.32
N ALA A 221 -10.20 -7.89 9.94
CA ALA A 221 -10.99 -9.02 9.40
C ALA A 221 -10.49 -9.62 8.05
N CYS A 222 -9.35 -9.18 7.53
CA CYS A 222 -8.69 -9.70 6.32
C CYS A 222 -7.17 -9.83 6.57
N SER A 223 -6.78 -10.39 7.71
CA SER A 223 -5.38 -10.47 8.09
C SER A 223 -4.61 -11.37 7.12
N THR A 224 -3.54 -10.83 6.55
CA THR A 224 -2.40 -11.67 6.19
C THR A 224 -1.81 -12.13 7.52
N ASN A 225 -1.56 -13.43 7.70
CA ASN A 225 -0.89 -13.91 8.92
C ASN A 225 0.53 -13.31 9.10
N ASP A 226 1.05 -12.66 8.06
CA ASP A 226 2.38 -12.05 8.03
C ASP A 226 2.33 -10.55 8.33
N ASP A 227 3.27 -10.10 9.16
CA ASP A 227 3.59 -8.70 9.38
C ASP A 227 4.29 -8.10 8.15
N LEU A 228 3.60 -7.20 7.46
CA LEU A 228 4.09 -6.58 6.23
C LEU A 228 5.31 -5.68 6.44
N PHE A 229 5.49 -5.07 7.62
CA PHE A 229 6.69 -4.29 7.92
C PHE A 229 7.90 -5.22 8.14
N ILE A 230 7.73 -6.35 8.82
CA ILE A 230 8.80 -7.37 8.97
C ILE A 230 9.24 -7.91 7.62
N LEU A 231 8.28 -8.23 6.74
CA LEU A 231 8.60 -8.64 5.37
C LEU A 231 9.41 -7.56 4.64
N GLY A 232 9.01 -6.30 4.78
CA GLY A 232 9.72 -5.17 4.20
C GLY A 232 11.14 -4.99 4.75
N PHE A 233 11.34 -5.09 6.06
CA PHE A 233 12.66 -5.06 6.70
C PHE A 233 13.57 -6.20 6.19
N LYS A 234 13.05 -7.44 6.16
CA LYS A 234 13.79 -8.61 5.66
C LYS A 234 14.25 -8.40 4.21
N GLN A 235 13.35 -7.91 3.36
CA GLN A 235 13.69 -7.61 1.96
C GLN A 235 14.76 -6.52 1.86
N MET A 236 14.64 -5.47 2.67
CA MET A 236 15.60 -4.36 2.68
C MET A 236 16.99 -4.81 3.12
N ILE A 237 17.08 -5.57 4.21
CA ILE A 237 18.34 -6.14 4.72
C ILE A 237 18.95 -7.07 3.68
N MET A 238 18.14 -7.92 3.03
CA MET A 238 18.61 -8.80 1.96
C MET A 238 19.18 -8.00 0.78
N ASN A 239 18.51 -6.93 0.36
CA ASN A 239 19.01 -6.07 -0.72
C ASN A 239 20.37 -5.44 -0.37
N GLU A 240 20.53 -4.92 0.85
CA GLU A 240 21.80 -4.33 1.28
C GLU A 240 22.91 -5.39 1.46
N LYS A 241 22.56 -6.61 1.88
CA LYS A 241 23.50 -7.75 1.90
C LYS A 241 23.99 -8.13 0.50
N ASN A 242 23.11 -8.12 -0.49
CA ASN A 242 23.47 -8.37 -1.89
C ASN A 242 24.44 -7.30 -2.41
N ILE A 243 24.17 -6.02 -2.11
CA ILE A 243 25.09 -4.91 -2.44
C ILE A 243 26.46 -5.14 -1.80
N CYS A 244 26.52 -5.53 -0.52
CA CYS A 244 27.78 -5.83 0.17
C CYS A 244 28.55 -7.00 -0.45
N ALA A 245 27.85 -8.01 -0.98
CA ALA A 245 28.46 -9.17 -1.63
C ALA A 245 29.09 -8.79 -2.98
N GLU A 246 28.43 -7.91 -3.74
CA GLU A 246 28.93 -7.39 -5.03
C GLU A 246 30.08 -6.38 -4.84
N GLN A 247 29.91 -5.46 -3.89
CA GLN A 247 30.81 -4.33 -3.65
C GLN A 247 31.72 -4.62 -2.45
N GLN A 248 32.50 -5.70 -2.58
CA GLN A 248 33.33 -6.25 -1.51
C GLN A 248 34.01 -5.14 -0.69
N SER A 249 33.84 -5.20 0.64
CA SER A 249 34.45 -4.28 1.61
C SER A 249 33.91 -2.84 1.67
N ASN A 250 32.72 -2.55 1.12
CA ASN A 250 32.07 -1.26 1.41
C ASN A 250 31.63 -1.18 2.88
N LYS A 251 32.41 -0.48 3.70
CA LYS A 251 32.17 -0.32 5.15
C LYS A 251 30.83 0.36 5.47
N MET A 252 30.37 1.28 4.60
CA MET A 252 29.14 2.03 4.82
C MET A 252 27.90 1.14 4.68
N ASN A 253 27.81 0.35 3.60
CA ASN A 253 26.72 -0.61 3.41
C ASN A 253 26.74 -1.71 4.48
N ILE A 254 27.93 -2.19 4.89
CA ILE A 254 28.03 -3.17 6.00
C ILE A 254 27.47 -2.59 7.30
N GLN A 255 27.83 -1.34 7.61
CA GLN A 255 27.28 -0.66 8.78
C GLN A 255 25.77 -0.44 8.65
N LEU A 256 25.26 -0.09 7.46
CA LEU A 256 23.83 0.05 7.22
C LEU A 256 23.07 -1.26 7.43
N VAL A 257 23.59 -2.40 6.95
CA VAL A 257 22.99 -3.71 7.24
C VAL A 257 22.87 -3.94 8.74
N THR A 258 23.93 -3.63 9.50
CA THR A 258 23.95 -3.77 10.96
C THR A 258 22.90 -2.87 11.63
N GLU A 259 22.78 -1.61 11.21
CA GLU A 259 21.79 -0.68 11.77
C GLU A 259 20.35 -1.06 11.36
N LEU A 260 20.16 -1.64 10.16
CA LEU A 260 18.85 -2.15 9.73
C LEU A 260 18.41 -3.39 10.52
N GLU A 261 19.33 -4.31 10.83
CA GLU A 261 19.04 -5.45 11.70
C GLU A 261 18.67 -5.00 13.12
N LYS A 262 19.33 -3.96 13.65
CA LYS A 262 18.94 -3.32 14.91
C LYS A 262 17.57 -2.66 14.82
N ALA A 263 17.28 -1.95 13.74
CA ALA A 263 15.98 -1.31 13.52
C ALA A 263 14.85 -2.33 13.45
N GLN A 264 15.05 -3.45 12.75
CA GLN A 264 14.09 -4.56 12.73
C GLN A 264 13.88 -5.12 14.15
N TYR A 265 14.96 -5.37 14.90
CA TYR A 265 14.86 -5.87 16.27
C TYR A 265 14.10 -4.89 17.19
N GLU A 266 14.38 -3.59 17.09
CA GLU A 266 13.67 -2.57 17.87
C GLU A 266 12.18 -2.55 17.52
N TYR A 267 11.84 -2.57 16.22
CA TYR A 267 10.47 -2.68 15.76
C TYR A 267 9.76 -3.93 16.34
N GLU A 268 10.41 -5.10 16.32
CA GLU A 268 9.85 -6.33 16.89
C GLU A 268 9.62 -6.23 18.41
N GLN A 269 10.50 -5.53 19.14
CA GLN A 269 10.26 -5.22 20.55
C GLN A 269 9.04 -4.32 20.72
N ARG A 270 8.87 -3.30 19.87
CA ARG A 270 7.68 -2.42 19.92
C ARG A 270 6.39 -3.17 19.63
N ILE A 271 6.39 -4.12 18.69
CA ILE A 271 5.24 -4.99 18.46
C ILE A 271 4.86 -5.74 19.74
N ARG A 272 5.84 -6.30 20.46
CA ARG A 272 5.59 -6.98 21.74
C ARG A 272 5.06 -6.02 22.81
N ASP A 273 5.67 -4.84 22.94
CA ASP A 273 5.25 -3.81 23.89
C ASP A 273 3.78 -3.41 23.64
N VAL A 274 3.42 -3.09 22.40
CA VAL A 274 2.07 -2.66 22.03
C VAL A 274 1.07 -3.82 22.14
N ALA A 275 1.45 -5.05 21.79
CA ALA A 275 0.58 -6.21 21.96
C ALA A 275 0.29 -6.53 23.44
N SER A 276 1.22 -6.20 24.34
CA SER A 276 1.03 -6.33 25.78
C SER A 276 0.17 -5.22 26.39
N ASP A 277 0.04 -4.08 25.70
CA ASP A 277 -0.84 -2.98 26.11
C ASP A 277 -2.30 -3.33 25.76
N HIS A 278 -3.09 -3.73 26.77
CA HIS A 278 -4.49 -4.12 26.60
C HIS A 278 -5.43 -2.97 26.20
N ARG A 279 -4.92 -1.77 25.92
CA ARG A 279 -5.72 -0.65 25.44
C ARG A 279 -6.15 -0.89 23.99
N THR A 280 -7.46 -1.09 23.79
CA THR A 280 -8.05 -1.14 22.45
C THR A 280 -7.86 0.20 21.74
N LYS A 281 -7.06 0.19 20.67
CA LYS A 281 -6.89 1.37 19.82
C LYS A 281 -8.14 1.53 18.97
N THR A 282 -8.72 2.72 18.99
CA THR A 282 -9.87 3.04 18.13
C THR A 282 -9.38 3.30 16.70
N LEU A 283 -10.27 3.13 15.72
CA LEU A 283 -9.97 3.49 14.33
C LEU A 283 -9.51 4.96 14.19
N ALA A 284 -10.08 5.86 14.99
CA ALA A 284 -9.66 7.26 15.02
C ALA A 284 -8.20 7.43 15.46
N ASN A 285 -7.72 6.62 16.41
CA ASN A 285 -6.31 6.63 16.82
C ASN A 285 -5.40 6.18 15.67
N ILE A 286 -5.81 5.18 14.89
CA ILE A 286 -5.06 4.69 13.73
C ILE A 286 -4.90 5.78 12.68
N TYR A 287 -6.00 6.47 12.33
CA TYR A 287 -5.93 7.58 11.39
C TYR A 287 -5.09 8.76 11.89
N GLU A 288 -5.12 9.06 13.18
CA GLU A 288 -4.28 10.09 13.75
C GLU A 288 -2.79 9.70 13.67
N GLN A 289 -2.45 8.44 13.94
CA GLN A 289 -1.08 7.96 13.75
C GLN A 289 -0.62 8.04 12.29
N MET A 290 -1.48 7.64 11.35
CA MET A 290 -1.18 7.78 9.93
C MET A 290 -0.92 9.24 9.55
N ARG A 291 -1.72 10.18 10.07
CA ARG A 291 -1.54 11.62 9.85
C ARG A 291 -0.20 12.11 10.41
N GLN A 292 0.16 11.70 11.63
CA GLN A 292 1.42 12.07 12.26
C GLN A 292 2.62 11.56 11.47
N ILE A 293 2.60 10.31 11.02
CA ILE A 293 3.64 9.75 10.15
C ILE A 293 3.72 10.51 8.81
N ARG A 294 2.58 10.81 8.20
CA ARG A 294 2.54 11.57 6.93
C ARG A 294 3.11 12.97 7.05
N ASN A 295 3.15 13.57 8.24
CA ASN A 295 3.75 14.89 8.44
C ASN A 295 5.29 14.89 8.32
N TYR A 296 5.95 13.73 8.31
CA TYR A 296 7.38 13.66 8.01
C TYR A 296 7.62 14.00 6.53
N PRO A 297 8.45 15.02 6.19
CA PRO A 297 8.59 15.51 4.82
C PRO A 297 8.90 14.41 3.79
N GLN A 298 9.84 13.51 4.10
CA GLN A 298 10.23 12.41 3.19
C GLN A 298 9.10 11.40 2.95
N ILE A 299 8.24 11.17 3.95
CA ILE A 299 7.09 10.27 3.77
C ILE A 299 6.01 11.00 2.97
N ASN A 300 5.74 12.27 3.30
CA ASN A 300 4.75 13.08 2.58
C ASN A 300 5.03 13.15 1.07
N GLU A 301 6.28 13.42 0.69
CA GLU A 301 6.69 13.51 -0.72
C GLU A 301 6.46 12.18 -1.46
N GLN A 302 6.76 11.05 -0.80
CA GLN A 302 6.49 9.72 -1.37
C GLN A 302 4.98 9.46 -1.50
N MET A 303 4.18 9.87 -0.51
CA MET A 303 2.71 9.76 -0.58
C MET A 303 2.11 10.62 -1.70
N ILE A 304 2.62 11.83 -1.91
CA ILE A 304 2.20 12.68 -3.03
C ILE A 304 2.51 11.99 -4.36
N ALA A 305 3.67 11.35 -4.51
CA ALA A 305 4.00 10.60 -5.71
C ALA A 305 3.06 9.40 -5.93
N ILE A 306 2.72 8.66 -4.87
CA ILE A 306 1.72 7.57 -4.95
C ILE A 306 0.38 8.11 -5.46
N GLU A 307 -0.13 9.18 -4.84
CA GLU A 307 -1.42 9.78 -5.22
C GLU A 307 -1.42 10.30 -6.67
N GLN A 308 -0.30 10.87 -7.13
CA GLN A 308 -0.15 11.31 -8.52
C GLN A 308 -0.16 10.13 -9.50
N GLY A 309 0.58 9.04 -9.19
CA GLY A 309 0.63 7.84 -10.02
C GLY A 309 -0.74 7.18 -10.15
N GLN A 310 -1.45 7.02 -9.03
CA GLN A 310 -2.81 6.47 -9.02
C GLN A 310 -3.77 7.33 -9.84
N ARG A 311 -3.75 8.66 -9.68
CA ARG A 311 -4.57 9.57 -10.51
C ARG A 311 -4.25 9.48 -11.99
N ALA A 312 -2.97 9.34 -12.36
CA ALA A 312 -2.57 9.22 -13.76
C ALA A 312 -3.08 7.92 -14.38
N ILE A 313 -2.97 6.79 -13.66
CA ILE A 313 -3.47 5.49 -14.11
C ILE A 313 -5.00 5.50 -14.23
N MET A 314 -5.73 6.10 -13.28
CA MET A 314 -7.18 6.23 -13.36
C MET A 314 -7.62 6.99 -14.61
N LYS A 315 -7.00 8.17 -14.88
CA LYS A 315 -7.31 8.98 -16.07
C LYS A 315 -7.05 8.25 -17.39
N GLN A 316 -6.00 7.44 -17.47
CA GLN A 316 -5.72 6.66 -18.68
C GLN A 316 -6.80 5.61 -18.95
N ASN A 317 -7.38 5.01 -17.91
CA ASN A 317 -8.41 4.00 -18.05
C ASN A 317 -9.81 4.60 -18.30
N GLU A 318 -10.06 5.84 -17.85
CA GLU A 318 -11.31 6.56 -18.13
C GLU A 318 -11.48 6.96 -19.60
N ILE A 319 -10.38 7.15 -20.34
CA ILE A 319 -10.41 7.57 -21.76
C ILE A 319 -10.73 6.39 -22.70
N VAL A 320 -10.70 5.14 -22.20
CA VAL A 320 -10.81 3.92 -23.02
C VAL A 320 -12.25 3.34 -23.01
N VAL A 321 -13.20 3.99 -22.33
CA VAL A 321 -14.63 3.59 -22.26
C VAL A 321 -15.47 4.48 -23.16
#